data_AF-A0A6C0KPC1-F1
#
_entry.id   AF-A0A6C0KPC1-F1
#
_cell.length_a   1.000
_cell.length_b   1.000
_cell.length_c   1.000
_cell.angle_alpha   90.00
_cell.angle_beta   90.00
_cell.angle_gamma   90.00
#
_symmetry.space_group_name_H-M   'P 1'
#
loop_
_entity.id
_entity.type
_entity.pdbx_description
1 polymer ?
#
loop_
_entity_poly.entity_id
_entity_poly.type
_entity_poly.pdbx_seq_one_letter_code
_entity_poly.pdbx_strand_id
1 'polypeptide(L)'
;MNSKEELERMKKIRSSLPDNIKEYLFKLGEYLDTDLYFYGSINRPDYHHGQSDIDIAIFTDNMKSTLTKLQHKLHVKENDFSKVEWKLNNIEIYAYKIKCDKFIDIKCEIAIYNKKDIEIVLDDLKKYNSIPWYLLGSLFILKTFYYTLQLINKKQYNDYKVLIFNTLSHKKNSDYQVIKQK
;
A
#
# COMPACT_ATOMS: atom_id res chain seq x y z
N MET A 1 -19.98 6.18 -9.67
CA MET A 1 -18.65 5.95 -10.25
C MET A 1 -18.51 4.46 -10.51
N ASN A 2 -18.25 4.06 -11.75
CA ASN A 2 -18.23 2.66 -12.15
C ASN A 2 -16.94 1.96 -11.61
N SER A 3 -17.00 0.66 -11.31
CA SER A 3 -15.87 -0.11 -10.77
C SER A 3 -14.63 -0.05 -11.68
N LYS A 4 -14.83 0.05 -13.00
CA LYS A 4 -13.77 0.21 -14.01
C LYS A 4 -13.08 1.58 -13.95
N GLU A 5 -13.81 2.66 -13.73
CA GLU A 5 -13.22 4.02 -13.68
C GLU A 5 -12.28 4.17 -12.47
N GLU A 6 -12.67 3.59 -11.33
CA GLU A 6 -11.83 3.58 -10.13
C GLU A 6 -10.59 2.69 -10.29
N LEU A 7 -10.70 1.60 -11.05
CA LEU A 7 -9.55 0.75 -11.38
C LEU A 7 -8.50 1.55 -12.15
N GLU A 8 -8.92 2.24 -13.20
CA GLU A 8 -8.03 3.09 -14.00
C GLU A 8 -7.46 4.25 -13.19
N ARG A 9 -8.23 4.82 -12.26
CA ARG A 9 -7.72 5.82 -11.32
C ARG A 9 -6.61 5.26 -10.42
N MET A 10 -6.77 4.04 -9.91
CA MET A 10 -5.75 3.41 -9.07
C MET A 10 -4.48 3.05 -9.83
N LYS A 11 -4.54 2.86 -11.16
CA LYS A 11 -3.36 2.68 -12.01
C LYS A 11 -2.58 3.97 -12.25
N LYS A 12 -3.25 5.12 -12.11
CA LYS A 12 -2.65 6.41 -12.42
C LYS A 12 -1.61 6.80 -11.37
N ILE A 13 -0.37 6.92 -11.81
CA ILE A 13 0.71 7.48 -10.99
C ILE A 13 0.34 8.94 -10.63
N ARG A 14 0.44 9.27 -9.34
CA ARG A 14 0.15 10.63 -8.87
C ARG A 14 1.09 11.65 -9.51
N SER A 15 0.51 12.74 -10.02
CA SER A 15 1.25 13.81 -10.69
C SER A 15 2.27 14.52 -9.80
N SER A 16 2.03 14.60 -8.48
CA SER A 16 2.92 15.26 -7.53
C SER A 16 4.14 14.43 -7.12
N LEU A 17 4.30 13.20 -7.63
CA LEU A 17 5.54 12.46 -7.42
C LEU A 17 6.68 13.05 -8.27
N PRO A 18 7.93 13.04 -7.79
CA PRO A 18 9.10 13.36 -8.60
C PRO A 18 9.19 12.50 -9.86
N ASP A 19 9.66 13.07 -10.97
CA ASP A 19 9.64 12.41 -12.27
C ASP A 19 10.53 11.16 -12.34
N ASN A 20 11.67 11.16 -11.63
CA ASN A 20 12.52 9.98 -11.49
C ASN A 20 11.78 8.80 -10.81
N ILE A 21 10.91 9.08 -9.84
CA ILE A 21 10.09 8.05 -9.18
C ILE A 21 8.99 7.56 -10.10
N LYS A 22 8.33 8.46 -10.85
CA LYS A 22 7.33 8.05 -11.84
C LYS A 22 7.95 7.14 -12.91
N GLU A 23 9.11 7.53 -13.42
CA GLU A 23 9.85 6.75 -14.41
C GLU A 23 10.26 5.39 -13.86
N TYR A 24 10.75 5.33 -12.62
CA TYR A 24 11.07 4.07 -11.95
C TYR A 24 9.86 3.15 -11.83
N LEU A 25 8.72 3.68 -11.34
CA LEU A 25 7.48 2.91 -11.18
C LEU A 25 6.91 2.44 -12.51
N PHE A 26 6.99 3.28 -13.55
CA PHE A 26 6.58 2.91 -14.89
C PHE A 26 7.43 1.74 -15.43
N LYS A 27 8.76 1.87 -15.38
CA LYS A 27 9.70 0.81 -15.78
C LYS A 27 9.54 -0.47 -14.95
N LEU A 28 9.14 -0.35 -13.68
CA LEU A 28 8.83 -1.49 -12.84
C LEU A 28 7.60 -2.25 -13.34
N GLY A 29 6.52 -1.53 -13.68
CA GLY A 29 5.32 -2.12 -14.28
C GLY A 29 5.64 -2.84 -15.59
N GLU A 30 6.40 -2.20 -16.49
CA GLU A 30 6.85 -2.79 -17.75
C GLU A 30 7.69 -4.06 -17.54
N TYR A 31 8.65 -4.02 -16.61
CA TYR A 31 9.51 -5.18 -16.33
C TYR A 31 8.73 -6.38 -15.77
N LEU A 32 7.74 -6.11 -14.93
CA LEU A 32 6.91 -7.14 -14.32
C LEU A 32 5.84 -7.67 -15.28
N ASP A 33 5.52 -6.92 -16.34
CA ASP A 33 4.39 -7.15 -17.25
C ASP A 33 3.06 -7.17 -16.48
N THR A 34 2.85 -6.13 -15.66
CA THR A 34 1.64 -5.99 -14.83
C THR A 34 1.31 -4.53 -14.56
N ASP A 35 0.02 -4.26 -14.35
CA ASP A 35 -0.45 -3.00 -13.80
C ASP A 35 -0.01 -2.84 -12.34
N LEU A 36 0.32 -1.60 -11.96
CA LEU A 36 0.57 -1.19 -10.57
C LEU A 36 -0.65 -0.43 -10.03
N TYR A 37 -1.21 -0.91 -8.93
CA TYR A 37 -2.39 -0.30 -8.31
C TYR A 37 -1.98 0.48 -7.06
N PHE A 38 -1.98 1.80 -7.15
CA PHE A 38 -1.67 2.67 -6.02
C PHE A 38 -2.85 2.71 -5.05
N TYR A 39 -2.56 2.64 -3.75
CA TYR A 39 -3.59 2.74 -2.71
C TYR A 39 -3.07 3.46 -1.46
N GLY A 40 -3.96 3.71 -0.49
CA GLY A 40 -3.54 4.31 0.76
C GLY A 40 -3.23 5.80 0.60
N SER A 41 -2.19 6.28 1.31
CA SER A 41 -1.97 7.72 1.44
C SER A 41 -1.59 8.39 0.13
N ILE A 42 -0.91 7.68 -0.80
CA ILE A 42 -0.50 8.23 -2.08
C ILE A 42 -1.69 8.75 -2.92
N ASN A 43 -2.90 8.22 -2.72
CA ASN A 43 -4.11 8.67 -3.42
C ASN A 43 -4.89 9.78 -2.69
N ARG A 44 -4.39 10.28 -1.55
CA ARG A 44 -5.09 11.24 -0.70
C ARG A 44 -4.33 12.56 -0.56
N PRO A 45 -5.02 13.67 -0.26
CA PRO A 45 -4.36 14.98 -0.07
C PRO A 45 -3.30 14.99 1.04
N ASP A 46 -3.39 14.11 2.05
CA ASP A 46 -2.46 14.03 3.18
C ASP A 46 -1.12 13.34 2.87
N TYR A 47 -0.84 12.98 1.61
CA TYR A 47 0.46 12.40 1.24
C TYR A 47 1.60 13.41 1.35
N HIS A 48 2.68 13.02 2.03
CA HIS A 48 3.92 13.80 2.07
C HIS A 48 5.05 13.01 1.45
N HIS A 49 5.60 13.50 0.34
CA HIS A 49 6.71 12.86 -0.34
C HIS A 49 7.94 12.74 0.58
N GLY A 50 8.65 11.61 0.51
CA GLY A 50 9.80 11.30 1.38
C GLY A 50 9.44 10.94 2.83
N GLN A 51 8.17 11.12 3.25
CA GLN A 51 7.71 10.81 4.61
C GLN A 51 6.61 9.74 4.65
N SER A 52 5.76 9.72 3.63
CA SER A 52 4.70 8.72 3.43
C SER A 52 5.16 7.64 2.45
N ASP A 53 4.78 6.39 2.73
CA ASP A 53 5.03 5.27 1.85
C ASP A 53 4.15 5.37 0.59
N ILE A 54 4.70 4.98 -0.57
CA ILE A 54 3.96 4.73 -1.81
C ILE A 54 3.47 3.28 -1.73
N ASP A 55 2.21 3.09 -1.36
CA ASP A 55 1.61 1.76 -1.27
C ASP A 55 1.13 1.30 -2.65
N ILE A 56 1.60 0.11 -3.08
CA ILE A 56 1.37 -0.45 -4.42
C ILE A 56 0.83 -1.87 -4.27
N ALA A 57 -0.25 -2.20 -4.95
CA ALA A 57 -0.77 -3.54 -5.11
C ALA A 57 -0.48 -4.05 -6.52
N ILE A 58 -0.10 -5.32 -6.62
CA ILE A 58 0.12 -6.06 -7.86
C ILE A 58 -0.78 -7.29 -7.82
N PHE A 59 -1.52 -7.54 -8.89
CA PHE A 59 -2.38 -8.71 -9.04
C PHE A 59 -1.84 -9.58 -10.16
N THR A 60 -1.47 -10.82 -9.84
CA THR A 60 -0.80 -11.72 -10.77
C THR A 60 -1.38 -13.13 -10.71
N ASP A 61 -1.42 -13.79 -11.85
CA ASP A 61 -1.77 -15.21 -11.96
C ASP A 61 -0.64 -16.11 -11.45
N ASN A 62 0.60 -15.60 -11.42
CA ASN A 62 1.79 -16.34 -10.98
C ASN A 62 2.62 -15.53 -9.98
N MET A 63 2.22 -15.61 -8.70
CA MET A 63 2.89 -14.91 -7.61
C MET A 63 4.37 -15.28 -7.49
N LYS A 64 4.73 -16.55 -7.72
CA LYS A 64 6.13 -17.01 -7.64
C LYS A 64 7.00 -16.33 -8.68
N SER A 65 6.54 -16.26 -9.94
CA SER A 65 7.27 -15.57 -11.00
C SER A 65 7.42 -14.08 -10.71
N THR A 66 6.35 -13.41 -10.29
CA THR A 66 6.38 -11.98 -9.92
C THR A 66 7.33 -11.72 -8.75
N LEU A 67 7.34 -12.58 -7.72
CA LEU A 67 8.29 -12.52 -6.62
C LEU A 67 9.73 -12.65 -7.12
N THR A 68 10.02 -13.65 -7.96
CA THR A 68 11.37 -13.83 -8.52
C THR A 68 11.82 -12.64 -9.37
N LYS A 69 10.94 -12.09 -10.21
CA LYS A 69 11.25 -10.84 -10.94
C LYS A 69 11.56 -9.70 -9.98
N LEU A 70 10.76 -9.51 -8.92
CA LEU A 70 11.01 -8.47 -7.92
C LEU A 70 12.31 -8.70 -7.14
N GLN A 71 12.64 -9.96 -6.81
CA GLN A 71 13.93 -10.32 -6.20
C GLN A 71 15.10 -9.84 -7.05
N HIS A 72 15.07 -10.13 -8.35
CA HIS A 72 16.12 -9.69 -9.27
C HIS A 72 16.14 -8.17 -9.44
N LYS A 73 14.98 -7.53 -9.58
CA LYS A 73 14.86 -6.10 -9.82
C LYS A 73 15.30 -5.25 -8.62
N LEU A 74 14.98 -5.69 -7.41
CA LEU A 74 15.28 -4.99 -6.16
C LEU A 74 16.58 -5.48 -5.50
N HIS A 75 17.21 -6.53 -6.04
CA HIS A 75 18.38 -7.19 -5.46
C HIS A 75 18.13 -7.70 -4.02
N VAL A 76 17.00 -8.36 -3.81
CA VAL A 76 16.54 -8.85 -2.49
C VAL A 76 16.46 -10.37 -2.43
N LYS A 77 16.45 -10.90 -1.22
CA LYS A 77 16.28 -12.33 -0.94
C LYS A 77 14.80 -12.68 -0.74
N GLU A 78 14.48 -13.97 -0.75
CA GLU A 78 13.10 -14.44 -0.54
C GLU A 78 12.56 -14.06 0.84
N ASN A 79 13.39 -14.17 1.87
CA ASN A 79 13.03 -13.85 3.25
C ASN A 79 12.83 -12.34 3.51
N ASP A 80 13.16 -11.47 2.56
CA ASP A 80 12.83 -10.05 2.64
C ASP A 80 11.33 -9.80 2.39
N PHE A 81 10.63 -10.77 1.78
CA PHE A 81 9.19 -10.73 1.61
C PHE A 81 8.48 -11.29 2.87
N SER A 82 7.55 -10.51 3.40
CA SER A 82 6.65 -10.97 4.47
C SER A 82 5.41 -11.58 3.86
N LYS A 83 5.07 -12.81 4.24
CA LYS A 83 3.78 -13.41 3.88
C LYS A 83 2.69 -12.76 4.71
N VAL A 84 1.56 -12.47 4.09
CA VAL A 84 0.40 -11.87 4.74
C VAL A 84 -0.77 -12.79 4.53
N GLU A 85 -1.46 -13.08 5.62
CA GLU A 85 -2.76 -13.75 5.60
C GLU A 85 -3.81 -12.74 6.02
N TRP A 86 -4.83 -12.61 5.19
CA TRP A 86 -5.91 -11.67 5.41
C TRP A 86 -7.24 -12.37 5.30
N LYS A 87 -7.96 -12.45 6.42
CA LYS A 87 -9.33 -12.95 6.47
C LYS A 87 -10.27 -11.77 6.23
N LEU A 88 -10.89 -11.74 5.06
CA LEU A 88 -11.85 -10.71 4.68
C LEU A 88 -13.18 -11.38 4.38
N ASN A 89 -14.22 -11.11 5.19
CA ASN A 89 -15.55 -11.70 5.03
C ASN A 89 -15.54 -13.24 4.97
N ASN A 90 -14.79 -13.90 5.86
CA ASN A 90 -14.57 -15.36 5.88
C ASN A 90 -13.82 -15.93 4.65
N ILE A 91 -13.26 -15.07 3.80
CA ILE A 91 -12.39 -15.48 2.69
C ILE A 91 -10.93 -15.27 3.12
N GLU A 92 -10.13 -16.32 3.02
CA GLU A 92 -8.70 -16.26 3.27
C GLU A 92 -7.96 -15.81 2.01
N ILE A 93 -7.32 -14.64 2.10
CA ILE A 93 -6.52 -14.03 1.04
C ILE A 93 -5.06 -14.09 1.47
N TYR A 94 -4.20 -14.58 0.57
CA TYR A 94 -2.76 -14.59 0.79
C TYR A 94 -2.07 -13.56 -0.08
N ALA A 95 -1.11 -12.86 0.52
CA ALA A 95 -0.28 -11.90 -0.17
C ALA A 95 1.18 -12.00 0.26
N TYR A 96 2.05 -11.41 -0.53
CA TYR A 96 3.44 -11.14 -0.14
C TYR A 96 3.66 -9.64 -0.13
N LYS A 97 4.35 -9.15 0.91
CA LYS A 97 4.66 -7.74 1.06
C LYS A 97 6.16 -7.51 1.19
N ILE A 98 6.64 -6.47 0.55
CA ILE A 98 8.02 -5.98 0.69
C ILE A 98 8.04 -4.47 0.87
N LYS A 99 8.89 -4.00 1.78
CA LYS A 99 9.23 -2.58 1.90
C LYS A 99 10.48 -2.28 1.11
N CYS A 100 10.37 -1.35 0.18
CA CYS A 100 11.43 -0.98 -0.75
C CYS A 100 12.52 -0.10 -0.13
N ASP A 101 12.19 0.61 0.96
CA ASP A 101 13.02 1.65 1.60
C ASP A 101 14.40 1.15 2.07
N LYS A 102 14.58 -0.16 2.17
CA LYS A 102 15.85 -0.81 2.53
C LYS A 102 16.76 -1.08 1.33
N PHE A 103 16.23 -1.05 0.11
CA PHE A 103 16.90 -1.59 -1.08
C PHE A 103 17.05 -0.54 -2.18
N ILE A 104 16.13 0.42 -2.22
CA ILE A 104 16.16 1.55 -3.14
C ILE A 104 15.79 2.83 -2.38
N ASP A 105 16.25 3.98 -2.87
CA ASP A 105 15.94 5.29 -2.28
C ASP A 105 14.53 5.79 -2.65
N ILE A 106 13.54 4.89 -2.49
CA ILE A 106 12.12 5.15 -2.71
C ILE A 106 11.37 4.51 -1.56
N LYS A 107 10.66 5.32 -0.77
CA LYS A 107 9.71 4.82 0.23
C LYS A 107 8.49 4.22 -0.46
N CYS A 108 8.57 2.94 -0.82
CA CYS A 108 7.44 2.15 -1.29
C CYS A 108 7.20 0.90 -0.47
N GLU A 109 5.94 0.46 -0.47
CA GLU A 109 5.53 -0.87 -0.03
C GLU A 109 4.82 -1.53 -1.21
N ILE A 110 5.26 -2.71 -1.62
CA ILE A 110 4.65 -3.49 -2.70
C ILE A 110 3.98 -4.71 -2.09
N ALA A 111 2.69 -4.86 -2.36
CA ALA A 111 1.87 -5.99 -1.97
C ALA A 111 1.46 -6.79 -3.22
N ILE A 112 1.77 -8.08 -3.23
CA ILE A 112 1.54 -8.98 -4.36
C ILE A 112 0.41 -9.93 -3.96
N TYR A 113 -0.68 -9.91 -4.74
CA TYR A 113 -1.89 -10.70 -4.54
C TYR A 113 -2.09 -11.66 -5.71
N ASN A 114 -2.83 -12.73 -5.46
CA ASN A 114 -3.34 -13.56 -6.55
C ASN A 114 -4.44 -12.79 -7.31
N LYS A 115 -4.42 -12.84 -8.63
CA LYS A 115 -5.39 -12.15 -9.49
C LYS A 115 -6.84 -12.59 -9.24
N LYS A 116 -7.06 -13.84 -8.80
CA LYS A 116 -8.40 -14.35 -8.45
C LYS A 116 -9.07 -13.53 -7.34
N ASP A 117 -8.28 -12.89 -6.46
CA ASP A 117 -8.76 -12.16 -5.29
C ASP A 117 -8.92 -10.65 -5.57
N ILE A 118 -8.73 -10.22 -6.83
CA ILE A 118 -8.66 -8.81 -7.21
C ILE A 118 -9.89 -8.00 -6.81
N GLU A 119 -11.10 -8.52 -7.05
CA GLU A 119 -12.34 -7.79 -6.77
C GLU A 119 -12.50 -7.51 -5.28
N ILE A 120 -12.23 -8.52 -4.46
CA ILE A 120 -12.38 -8.44 -3.00
C ILE A 120 -11.32 -7.51 -2.41
N VAL A 121 -10.06 -7.64 -2.84
CA VAL A 121 -8.98 -6.78 -2.37
C VAL A 121 -9.20 -5.34 -2.81
N LEU A 122 -9.57 -5.10 -4.07
CA LEU A 122 -9.80 -3.75 -4.58
C LEU A 122 -10.95 -3.05 -3.88
N ASP A 123 -12.05 -3.75 -3.59
CA ASP A 123 -13.16 -3.16 -2.82
C ASP A 123 -12.69 -2.63 -1.47
N ASP A 124 -11.74 -3.32 -0.85
CA ASP A 124 -11.19 -2.91 0.43
C ASP A 124 -10.15 -1.78 0.29
N LEU A 125 -9.23 -1.88 -0.69
CA LEU A 125 -8.25 -0.82 -0.98
C LEU A 125 -8.93 0.52 -1.30
N LYS A 126 -10.08 0.53 -1.97
CA LYS A 126 -10.87 1.73 -2.25
C LYS A 126 -11.29 2.47 -0.98
N LYS A 127 -11.57 1.76 0.11
CA LYS A 127 -11.98 2.37 1.39
C LYS A 127 -10.84 3.13 2.03
N TYR A 128 -9.60 2.66 1.86
CA TYR A 128 -8.40 3.37 2.29
C TYR A 128 -8.09 4.60 1.41
N ASN A 129 -8.54 4.61 0.16
CA ASN A 129 -8.38 5.76 -0.75
C ASN A 129 -9.41 6.87 -0.47
N SER A 130 -10.63 6.50 -0.05
CA SER A 130 -11.74 7.44 0.15
C SER A 130 -12.20 7.45 1.61
N ILE A 131 -11.40 8.08 2.47
CA ILE A 131 -11.74 8.27 3.89
C ILE A 131 -12.65 9.50 4.09
N PRO A 132 -13.54 9.50 5.09
CA PRO A 132 -14.32 10.68 5.45
C PRO A 132 -13.44 11.90 5.77
N TRP A 133 -13.93 13.09 5.41
CA TRP A 133 -13.17 14.34 5.52
C TRP A 133 -12.69 14.63 6.95
N TYR A 134 -13.47 14.26 7.97
CA TYR A 134 -13.10 14.47 9.37
C TYR A 134 -11.89 13.60 9.77
N LEU A 135 -11.80 12.36 9.28
CA LEU A 135 -10.61 11.52 9.49
C LEU A 135 -9.40 12.05 8.73
N LEU A 136 -9.61 12.57 7.52
CA LEU A 136 -8.54 13.23 6.75
C LEU A 136 -7.98 14.43 7.52
N GLY A 137 -8.85 15.26 8.11
CA GLY A 137 -8.45 16.36 8.98
C GLY A 137 -7.65 15.89 10.20
N SER A 138 -8.10 14.83 10.89
CA SER A 138 -7.37 14.24 12.01
C SER A 138 -6.00 13.70 11.60
N LEU A 139 -5.89 13.04 10.45
CA LEU A 139 -4.61 12.55 9.93
C LEU A 139 -3.67 13.69 9.56
N PHE A 140 -4.20 14.77 8.98
CA PHE A 140 -3.42 15.95 8.65
C PHE A 140 -2.83 16.60 9.90
N ILE A 141 -3.64 16.80 10.95
CA ILE A 141 -3.17 17.32 12.25
C ILE A 141 -2.10 16.40 12.86
N LEU A 142 -2.37 15.10 12.89
CA LEU A 142 -1.44 14.11 13.45
C LEU A 142 -0.09 14.11 12.70
N LYS A 143 -0.13 14.21 11.38
CA LYS A 143 1.07 14.30 10.53
C LYS A 143 1.83 15.60 10.77
N THR A 144 1.15 16.73 10.93
CA THR A 144 1.80 18.00 11.29
C THR A 144 2.53 17.89 12.62
N PHE A 145 1.90 17.31 13.65
CA PHE A 145 2.55 17.10 14.95
C PHE A 145 3.77 16.19 14.88
N TYR A 146 3.74 15.14 14.06
CA TYR A 146 4.85 14.20 13.95
C TYR A 146 5.97 14.71 13.03
N TYR A 147 5.63 15.08 11.79
CA TYR A 147 6.61 15.38 10.75
C TYR A 147 7.14 16.80 10.79
N THR A 148 6.30 17.78 11.15
CA THR A 148 6.68 19.20 11.11
C THR A 148 7.11 19.69 12.50
N LEU A 149 6.29 19.43 13.52
CA LEU A 149 6.53 19.96 14.86
C LEU A 149 7.32 19.01 15.77
N GLN A 150 7.49 17.74 15.38
CA GLN A 150 8.22 16.72 16.14
C GLN A 150 7.77 16.59 17.62
N LEU A 151 6.50 16.90 17.90
CA LEU A 151 5.93 16.90 19.27
C LEU A 151 5.65 15.50 19.80
N ILE A 152 5.50 14.54 18.89
CA ILE A 152 5.20 13.14 19.20
C ILE A 152 6.23 12.22 18.59
N ASN A 153 6.49 11.09 19.24
CA ASN A 153 7.41 10.09 18.72
C ASN A 153 6.70 9.10 17.77
N LYS A 154 7.49 8.26 17.09
CA LYS A 154 6.99 7.27 16.11
C LYS A 154 5.96 6.30 16.70
N LYS A 155 6.14 5.88 17.96
CA LYS A 155 5.22 4.96 18.63
C LYS A 155 3.85 5.64 18.82
N GLN A 156 3.84 6.84 19.39
CA GLN A 156 2.63 7.64 19.57
C GLN A 156 1.92 7.93 18.25
N TYR A 157 2.68 8.32 17.21
CA TYR A 157 2.12 8.54 15.87
C TYR A 157 1.39 7.30 15.35
N ASN A 158 1.99 6.11 15.50
CA ASN A 158 1.37 4.86 15.07
C ASN A 158 0.13 4.52 15.91
N ASP A 159 0.21 4.67 17.24
CA ASP A 159 -0.90 4.37 18.15
C ASP A 159 -2.12 5.25 17.84
N TYR A 160 -1.92 6.56 17.65
CA TYR A 160 -3.00 7.48 17.27
C TYR A 160 -3.52 7.23 15.86
N LYS A 161 -2.65 6.88 14.92
CA LYS A 161 -3.07 6.50 13.56
C LYS A 161 -3.99 5.27 13.61
N VAL A 162 -3.63 4.24 14.39
CA VAL A 162 -4.48 3.06 14.61
C VAL A 162 -5.82 3.46 15.20
N LEU A 163 -5.85 4.34 16.21
CA LEU A 163 -7.09 4.84 16.80
C LEU A 163 -8.01 5.51 15.76
N ILE A 164 -7.45 6.37 14.90
CA ILE A 164 -8.18 7.05 13.81
C ILE A 164 -8.75 6.01 12.85
N PHE A 165 -7.96 5.02 12.42
CA PHE A 165 -8.39 4.01 11.44
C PHE A 165 -9.33 2.95 12.01
N ASN A 166 -9.27 2.64 13.31
CA ASN A 166 -10.21 1.70 13.94
C ASN A 166 -11.67 2.18 13.79
N THR A 167 -11.90 3.48 13.72
CA THR A 167 -13.24 4.04 13.44
C THR A 167 -13.77 3.65 12.05
N LEU A 168 -12.89 3.39 11.07
CA LEU A 168 -13.26 2.85 9.75
C LEU A 168 -13.48 1.34 9.79
N SER A 169 -12.65 0.62 10.55
CA SER A 169 -12.65 -0.85 10.61
C SER A 169 -13.79 -1.45 11.43
N HIS A 170 -14.44 -0.68 12.31
CA HIS A 170 -15.56 -1.14 13.16
C HIS A 170 -16.80 -1.68 12.41
N LYS A 171 -16.79 -1.68 11.07
CA LYS A 171 -17.86 -2.26 10.23
C LYS A 171 -17.54 -3.63 9.61
N LYS A 172 -16.40 -4.28 9.86
CA LYS A 172 -16.09 -5.61 9.27
C LYS A 172 -15.42 -6.59 10.23
N ASN A 173 -15.81 -7.86 10.11
CA ASN A 173 -15.06 -9.02 10.59
C ASN A 173 -13.85 -9.24 9.68
N SER A 174 -12.78 -8.46 9.90
CA SER A 174 -11.53 -8.61 9.13
C SER A 174 -10.35 -8.81 10.06
N ASP A 175 -9.70 -9.96 9.97
CA ASP A 175 -8.47 -10.26 10.69
C ASP A 175 -7.29 -10.22 9.71
N TYR A 176 -6.37 -9.28 9.94
CA TYR A 176 -5.16 -9.11 9.13
C TYR A 176 -3.94 -9.54 9.94
N GLN A 177 -3.22 -10.55 9.47
CA GLN A 177 -2.05 -11.10 10.16
C GLN A 177 -0.84 -11.12 9.22
N VAL A 178 0.26 -10.53 9.68
CA VAL A 178 1.56 -10.59 8.98
C VAL A 178 2.35 -11.77 9.52
N ILE A 179 2.59 -12.76 8.67
CA ILE A 179 3.39 -13.94 8.98
C ILE A 179 4.79 -13.72 8.41
N LYS A 180 5.74 -13.41 9.28
CA LYS A 180 7.15 -13.35 8.87
C LYS A 180 7.61 -14.75 8.46
N GLN A 181 8.18 -14.86 7.26
CA GLN A 181 8.85 -16.09 6.86
C GLN A 181 10.09 -16.29 7.73
N LYS A 182 10.28 -17.52 8.21
CA LYS A 182 11.47 -17.94 8.96
C LYS A 182 12.58 -18.31 7.99
#